data_AF-A0ABD0ZK32-F1
#
_entry.id   AF-A0ABD0ZK32-F1
#
_cell.length_a   1.000
_cell.length_b   1.000
_cell.length_c   1.000
_cell.angle_alpha   90.00
_cell.angle_beta   90.00
_cell.angle_gamma   90.00
#
_symmetry.space_group_name_H-M   'P 1'
#
loop_
_entity.id
_entity.type
_entity.pdbx_description
1 polymer ?
#
loop_
_entity_poly.entity_id
_entity_poly.type
_entity_poly.pdbx_seq_one_letter_code
_entity_poly.pdbx_strand_id
1 'polypeptide(L)'
;MFQTPKQLWELLEKKYKSEVASAKKFIAGKFLNFKMSDTNSVVKQVEEIQIIAHELKDEGMRLNEAFLVASIIEKLPPTWKDFKIYLKHLYEEMSLEQIILHTPP
;
A
#
# COMPACT_ATOMS: atom_id res chain seq x y z
N MET A 1 -0.99 -2.02 -42.55
CA MET A 1 -2.46 -2.19 -42.60
C MET A 1 -2.80 -3.46 -41.87
N PHE A 2 -3.68 -3.42 -40.87
CA PHE A 2 -4.17 -4.64 -40.21
C PHE A 2 -5.03 -5.42 -41.22
N GLN A 3 -4.73 -6.70 -41.47
CA GLN A 3 -5.39 -7.47 -42.53
C GLN A 3 -6.71 -8.09 -42.06
N THR A 4 -6.96 -8.15 -40.75
CA THR A 4 -8.21 -8.64 -40.18
C THR A 4 -8.59 -7.88 -38.91
N PRO A 5 -9.89 -7.79 -38.57
CA PRO A 5 -10.36 -7.30 -37.26
C PRO A 5 -9.71 -8.04 -36.08
N LYS A 6 -9.40 -9.33 -36.25
CA LYS A 6 -8.75 -10.16 -35.22
C LYS A 6 -7.33 -9.68 -34.92
N GLN A 7 -6.53 -9.38 -35.94
CA GLN A 7 -5.17 -8.86 -35.75
C GLN A 7 -5.17 -7.47 -35.08
N LEU A 8 -6.14 -6.62 -35.43
CA LEU A 8 -6.32 -5.33 -34.78
C LEU A 8 -6.67 -5.53 -33.29
N TRP A 9 -7.60 -6.45 -32.98
CA TRP A 9 -7.99 -6.78 -31.61
C TRP A 9 -6.82 -7.32 -30.77
N GLU A 10 -6.05 -8.27 -31.30
CA GLU A 10 -4.88 -8.86 -30.60
C GLU A 10 -3.78 -7.81 -30.30
N LEU A 11 -3.55 -6.87 -31.21
CA LEU A 11 -2.57 -5.79 -31.00
C LEU A 11 -3.05 -4.77 -29.98
N LEU A 12 -4.34 -4.41 -30.00
CA LEU A 12 -4.95 -3.58 -28.96
C LEU A 12 -4.85 -4.27 -27.61
N GLU A 13 -5.27 -5.53 -27.53
CA GLU A 13 -5.20 -6.32 -26.30
C GLU A 13 -3.77 -6.41 -25.76
N LYS A 14 -2.78 -6.65 -26.63
CA LYS A 14 -1.35 -6.67 -26.24
C LYS A 14 -0.86 -5.31 -25.73
N LYS A 15 -1.20 -4.21 -26.41
CA LYS A 15 -0.81 -2.85 -26.03
C LYS A 15 -1.43 -2.45 -24.69
N TYR A 16 -2.75 -2.63 -24.54
CA TYR A 16 -3.46 -2.31 -23.31
C TYR A 16 -3.05 -3.22 -22.15
N LYS A 17 -2.84 -4.53 -22.35
CA LYS A 17 -2.29 -5.40 -21.31
C LYS A 17 -0.90 -4.94 -20.85
N SER A 18 -0.05 -4.49 -21.77
CA SER A 18 1.29 -3.98 -21.46
C SER A 18 1.24 -2.64 -20.71
N GLU A 19 0.36 -1.72 -21.11
CA GLU A 19 0.16 -0.43 -20.45
C GLU A 19 -0.39 -0.60 -19.04
N VAL A 20 -1.41 -1.45 -18.88
CA VAL A 20 -1.97 -1.82 -17.57
C VAL A 20 -0.89 -2.48 -16.70
N ALA A 21 -0.14 -3.46 -17.21
CA ALA A 21 0.95 -4.07 -16.46
C ALA A 21 2.04 -3.06 -16.05
N SER A 22 2.31 -2.06 -16.90
CA SER A 22 3.27 -0.99 -16.61
C SER A 22 2.74 -0.02 -15.53
N ALA A 23 1.46 0.36 -15.60
CA ALA A 23 0.80 1.19 -14.58
C ALA A 23 0.76 0.49 -13.22
N LYS A 24 0.38 -0.80 -13.20
CA LYS A 24 0.42 -1.66 -12.00
C LYS A 24 1.81 -1.69 -11.37
N LYS A 25 2.84 -1.96 -12.18
CA LYS A 25 4.22 -2.00 -11.72
C LYS A 25 4.68 -0.65 -11.18
N PHE A 26 4.26 0.46 -11.79
CA PHE A 26 4.60 1.81 -11.36
C PHE A 26 3.99 2.14 -9.99
N ILE A 27 2.68 1.91 -9.81
CA ILE A 27 1.98 2.21 -8.54
C ILE A 27 2.51 1.29 -7.42
N ALA A 28 2.73 0.01 -7.71
CA ALA A 28 3.37 -0.91 -6.77
C ALA A 28 4.78 -0.42 -6.36
N GLY A 29 5.56 0.07 -7.32
CA GLY A 29 6.86 0.69 -7.07
C GLY A 29 6.75 1.94 -6.18
N LYS A 30 5.76 2.81 -6.42
CA LYS A 30 5.49 4.00 -5.59
C LYS A 30 5.18 3.61 -4.15
N PHE A 31 4.30 2.62 -3.94
CA PHE A 31 3.97 2.12 -2.61
C PHE A 31 5.19 1.52 -1.87
N LEU A 32 5.92 0.62 -2.54
CA LEU A 32 7.05 -0.08 -1.95
C LEU A 32 8.17 0.89 -1.56
N ASN A 33 8.49 1.85 -2.44
CA ASN A 33 9.57 2.81 -2.23
C ASN A 33 9.20 4.00 -1.35
N PHE A 34 7.93 4.18 -0.99
CA PHE A 34 7.52 5.26 -0.10
C PHE A 34 8.21 5.11 1.27
N LYS A 35 8.84 6.19 1.73
CA LYS A 35 9.48 6.31 3.05
C LYS A 35 9.06 7.62 3.67
N MET A 36 8.60 7.60 4.92
CA MET A 36 8.26 8.85 5.60
C MET A 36 9.52 9.61 5.98
N SER A 37 9.43 10.93 5.89
CA SER A 37 10.42 11.88 6.36
C SER A 37 10.01 12.44 7.72
N ASP A 38 11.00 12.73 8.57
CA ASP A 38 10.81 13.48 9.82
C ASP A 38 10.40 14.94 9.58
N THR A 39 10.66 15.48 8.39
CA THR A 39 10.37 16.89 8.06
C THR A 39 8.89 17.16 7.76
N ASN A 40 8.10 16.11 7.55
CA ASN A 40 6.70 16.19 7.14
C ASN A 40 5.79 15.62 8.23
N SER A 41 4.55 16.11 8.30
CA SER A 41 3.54 15.52 9.19
C SER A 41 3.32 14.04 8.87
N VAL A 42 3.37 13.18 9.89
CA VAL A 42 3.04 11.75 9.75
C VAL A 42 1.62 11.57 9.22
N VAL A 43 0.66 12.37 9.69
CA VAL A 43 -0.75 12.29 9.24
C VAL A 43 -0.84 12.49 7.73
N LYS A 44 -0.19 13.52 7.19
CA LYS A 44 -0.22 13.81 5.74
C LYS A 44 0.42 12.68 4.94
N GLN A 45 1.53 12.13 5.45
CA GLN A 45 2.22 11.04 4.78
C GLN A 45 1.43 9.72 4.85
N VAL A 46 0.62 9.50 5.89
CA VAL A 46 -0.34 8.38 5.96
C VAL A 46 -1.46 8.56 4.93
N GLU A 47 -2.01 9.77 4.78
CA GLU A 47 -3.00 10.07 3.74
C GLU A 47 -2.44 9.80 2.34
N GLU A 48 -1.18 10.17 2.07
CA GLU A 48 -0.50 9.85 0.81
C GLU A 48 -0.39 8.34 0.56
N ILE A 49 -0.04 7.56 1.59
CA ILE A 49 0.01 6.10 1.49
C ILE A 49 -1.39 5.52 1.24
N GLN A 50 -2.43 6.06 1.87
CA GLN A 50 -3.82 5.64 1.64
C GLN A 50 -4.28 5.90 0.21
N ILE A 51 -3.89 7.05 -0.37
CA ILE A 51 -4.16 7.36 -1.79
C ILE A 51 -3.48 6.32 -2.68
N ILE A 52 -2.21 6.00 -2.45
CA ILE A 52 -1.50 4.97 -3.24
C ILE A 52 -2.16 3.59 -3.06
N ALA A 53 -2.59 3.25 -1.85
CA ALA A 53 -3.30 1.99 -1.60
C ALA A 53 -4.65 1.93 -2.34
N HIS A 54 -5.34 3.07 -2.50
CA HIS A 54 -6.53 3.18 -3.34
C HIS A 54 -6.20 2.99 -4.82
N GLU A 55 -5.15 3.64 -5.34
CA GLU A 55 -4.66 3.44 -6.72
C GLU A 55 -4.35 1.95 -6.99
N LEU A 56 -3.72 1.26 -6.03
CA LEU A 56 -3.46 -0.19 -6.13
C LEU A 56 -4.75 -1.01 -6.18
N LYS A 57 -5.75 -0.64 -5.37
CA LYS A 57 -7.04 -1.32 -5.34
C LYS A 57 -7.79 -1.17 -6.67
N ASP A 58 -7.77 0.02 -7.27
CA ASP A 58 -8.41 0.30 -8.56
C ASP A 58 -7.78 -0.54 -9.69
N GLU A 59 -6.47 -0.79 -9.59
CA GLU A 59 -5.73 -1.68 -10.47
C GLU A 59 -5.88 -3.19 -10.13
N GLY A 60 -6.73 -3.55 -9.16
CA GLY A 60 -6.97 -4.93 -8.74
C GLY A 60 -5.87 -5.54 -7.87
N MET A 61 -4.93 -4.75 -7.36
CA MET A 61 -3.87 -5.15 -6.41
C MET A 61 -4.28 -4.79 -4.98
N ARG A 62 -5.44 -5.30 -4.53
CA ARG A 62 -5.98 -4.99 -3.21
C ARG A 62 -5.04 -5.49 -2.10
N LEU A 63 -4.58 -4.57 -1.26
CA LEU A 63 -3.89 -4.90 -0.03
C LEU A 63 -4.91 -5.26 1.06
N ASN A 64 -4.60 -6.26 1.88
CA ASN A 64 -5.39 -6.50 3.08
C ASN A 64 -5.04 -5.45 4.16
N GLU A 65 -5.97 -5.21 5.08
CA GLU A 65 -5.85 -4.16 6.09
C GLU A 65 -4.64 -4.36 7.01
N ALA A 66 -4.40 -5.59 7.47
CA ALA A 66 -3.25 -5.91 8.30
C ALA A 66 -1.91 -5.60 7.60
N PHE A 67 -1.80 -5.91 6.30
CA PHE A 67 -0.62 -5.59 5.50
C PHE A 67 -0.45 -4.09 5.31
N LEU A 68 -1.53 -3.33 5.09
CA LEU A 68 -1.47 -1.88 4.97
C LEU A 68 -0.99 -1.24 6.27
N VAL A 69 -1.55 -1.66 7.41
CA VAL A 69 -1.14 -1.19 8.75
C VAL A 69 0.33 -1.53 9.01
N ALA A 70 0.75 -2.78 8.78
CA ALA A 70 2.15 -3.18 8.94
C ALA A 70 3.09 -2.37 8.02
N SER A 71 2.67 -2.10 6.78
CA SER A 71 3.44 -1.29 5.83
C SER A 71 3.60 0.16 6.31
N ILE A 72 2.55 0.76 6.89
CA ILE A 72 2.62 2.12 7.46
C ILE A 72 3.59 2.14 8.64
N ILE A 73 3.50 1.17 9.56
CA ILE A 73 4.41 1.06 10.71
C ILE A 73 5.86 0.95 10.25
N GLU A 74 6.16 0.08 9.30
CA GLU A 74 7.53 -0.08 8.78
C GLU A 74 8.03 1.20 8.08
N LYS A 75 7.14 1.98 7.48
CA LYS A 75 7.46 3.25 6.81
C LYS A 75 7.57 4.47 7.73
N LEU A 76 7.22 4.37 9.02
CA LEU A 76 7.30 5.52 9.93
C LEU A 76 8.73 6.10 9.99
N PRO A 77 8.87 7.40 10.24
CA PRO A 77 10.17 8.07 10.28
C PRO A 77 11.09 7.49 11.36
N PRO A 78 12.42 7.68 11.25
CA PRO A 78 13.38 7.30 12.28
C PRO A 78 13.05 7.84 13.68
N THR A 79 12.50 9.05 13.80
CA THR A 79 12.11 9.63 15.10
C THR A 79 10.99 8.87 15.80
N TRP A 80 10.25 8.01 15.08
CA TRP A 80 9.16 7.18 15.61
C TRP A 80 9.61 5.77 15.99
N LYS A 81 10.93 5.52 16.11
CA LYS A 81 11.48 4.20 16.43
C LYS A 81 10.91 3.61 17.72
N ASP A 82 10.80 4.39 18.79
CA ASP A 82 10.28 3.89 20.08
C ASP A 82 8.80 3.53 19.99
N PHE A 83 8.03 4.29 19.21
CA PHE A 83 6.63 3.96 18.91
C PHE A 83 6.51 2.70 18.06
N LYS A 84 7.40 2.48 17.07
CA LYS A 84 7.45 1.20 16.34
C LYS A 84 7.71 0.01 17.28
N ILE A 85 8.62 0.17 18.24
CA ILE A 85 8.95 -0.85 19.24
C ILE A 85 7.72 -1.14 20.10
N TYR A 86 7.04 -0.11 20.59
CA TYR A 86 5.78 -0.24 21.33
C TYR A 86 4.71 -1.00 20.55
N LEU A 87 4.49 -0.66 19.28
CA LEU A 87 3.51 -1.35 18.42
C LEU A 87 3.87 -2.82 18.17
N LYS A 88 5.16 -3.16 18.09
CA LYS A 88 5.62 -4.55 17.94
C LYS A 88 5.37 -5.36 19.21
N HIS A 89 5.65 -4.79 20.38
CA HIS A 89 5.36 -5.43 21.66
C HIS A 89 3.86 -5.65 21.90
N LEU A 90 3.01 -4.68 21.53
CA LEU A 90 1.55 -4.84 21.56
C LEU A 90 1.04 -6.01 20.70
N TYR A 91 1.73 -6.31 19.59
CA TYR A 91 1.39 -7.42 18.68
C TYR A 91 1.97 -8.78 19.11
N GLU A 92 3.01 -8.80 19.94
CA GLU A 92 3.64 -10.04 20.44
C GLU A 92 3.09 -10.51 21.79
N GLU A 93 2.51 -9.62 22.62
CA GLU A 93 2.13 -9.95 23.99
C GLU A 93 0.62 -10.08 24.27
N MET A 94 -0.30 -9.66 23.38
CA MET A 94 -1.73 -9.65 23.70
C MET A 94 -2.63 -10.29 22.62
N SER A 95 -3.54 -11.17 23.07
CA SER A 95 -4.63 -11.67 22.23
C SER A 95 -5.67 -10.56 21.96
N LEU A 96 -6.41 -10.69 20.85
CA LEU A 96 -7.45 -9.73 20.43
C LEU A 96 -8.49 -9.45 21.54
N GLU A 97 -8.70 -10.43 22.42
CA GLU A 97 -9.61 -10.37 23.57
C GLU A 97 -9.11 -9.42 24.67
N GLN A 98 -7.79 -9.32 24.85
CA GLN A 98 -7.17 -8.44 25.86
C GLN A 98 -7.15 -6.97 25.41
N ILE A 99 -7.14 -6.73 24.09
CA ILE A 99 -7.24 -5.38 23.49
C ILE A 99 -8.64 -4.78 23.72
N ILE A 100 -9.70 -5.58 23.63
CA ILE A 100 -11.09 -5.14 23.84
C ILE A 100 -11.37 -4.86 25.33
N LEU A 101 -10.69 -5.56 26.25
CA LEU A 101 -10.90 -5.42 27.69
C LEU A 101 -10.18 -4.21 28.30
N HIS A 102 -9.09 -3.74 27.68
CA HIS A 102 -8.22 -2.68 28.23
C HIS A 102 -8.29 -1.34 27.50
N THR A 103 -9.27 -1.15 26.62
CA THR A 103 -9.59 0.16 26.06
C THR A 103 -10.36 0.97 27.12
N PRO A 104 -9.81 2.07 27.67
CA PRO A 104 -10.62 3.01 28.46
C PRO A 104 -11.54 3.80 27.50
N PRO A 105 -12.63 4.41 28.01
CA PRO A 105 -13.50 5.25 27.19
C PRO A 105 -12.75 6.44 26.58
#